data_AF-A0A4S4DJM8-F1
#
_entry.id   AF-A0A4S4DJM8-F1
#
_cell.length_a   1.000
_cell.length_b   1.000
_cell.length_c   1.000
_cell.angle_alpha   90.00
_cell.angle_beta   90.00
_cell.angle_gamma   90.00
#
_symmetry.space_group_name_H-M   'P 1'
#
loop_
_entity.id
_entity.type
_entity.pdbx_description
1 polymer ?
#
loop_
_entity_poly.entity_id
_entity_poly.type
_entity_poly.pdbx_seq_one_letter_code
_entity_poly.pdbx_strand_id
1 'polypeptide(L)'
;MEASVGGSEREKSNSSSSTPIPVVANFWKDFNLEKEKGVLDEQGLRIAENQENSQKNRRKLAESTRDFKKASAEEKLSLFNSLLKGYQEEVDNLTKRAKYGENAFLNIYQKLYEAPDPYPVLSSIAEKDLKLSELESENRKMKVELEEFRTEATHLKNQQATIRRLEERTRQLEQQMEEKVKEIVEIKQRSLAEENQKTLELLKEREQSLQDQLRQAQDSVSNVQKLHELAQSKLFEFRAQSEEERAAKQSEVNLLMDEVERAQTRLLSLEREKGLLRSQLQSANDDNVDKNRSYLSYYMHPHLREMSLTNMPQVCPKKGCPSALCSSLSMGKLKKVFTFS
;
A
#
# COMPACT_ATOMS: atom_id res chain seq x y z
N MET A 1 33.21 4.00 -22.72
CA MET A 1 33.70 4.55 -24.00
C MET A 1 32.52 5.22 -24.65
N GLU A 2 32.58 6.52 -24.87
CA GLU A 2 31.72 7.22 -25.84
C GLU A 2 32.39 8.57 -26.12
N ALA A 3 32.68 8.84 -27.38
CA ALA A 3 33.41 10.02 -27.81
C ALA A 3 32.50 10.87 -28.69
N SER A 4 32.02 11.99 -28.17
CA SER A 4 31.26 12.94 -28.97
C SER A 4 32.21 13.70 -29.88
N VAL A 5 32.10 13.47 -31.19
CA VAL A 5 32.91 14.11 -32.23
C VAL A 5 31.98 14.87 -33.15
N GLY A 6 32.01 16.20 -33.05
CA GLY A 6 31.19 17.11 -33.85
C GLY A 6 31.16 18.52 -33.21
N GLY A 7 31.56 19.59 -33.89
CA GLY A 7 32.24 19.64 -35.20
C GLY A 7 33.14 20.86 -35.30
N SER A 8 34.26 20.75 -36.02
CA SER A 8 35.15 21.87 -36.29
C SER A 8 34.61 22.68 -37.48
N GLU A 9 33.60 23.51 -37.22
CA GLU A 9 33.16 24.49 -38.20
C GLU A 9 34.26 25.55 -38.38
N ARG A 10 34.66 25.74 -39.63
CA ARG A 10 35.80 26.59 -39.97
C ARG A 10 35.36 28.04 -40.09
N GLU A 11 35.54 28.82 -39.04
CA GLU A 11 35.70 30.27 -39.18
C GLU A 11 37.00 30.57 -39.93
N LYS A 12 36.98 30.38 -41.25
CA LYS A 12 38.03 30.79 -42.19
C LYS A 12 37.61 32.04 -42.96
N SER A 13 36.88 32.91 -42.27
CA SER A 13 36.30 34.19 -42.70
C SER A 13 37.35 35.29 -42.90
N ASN A 14 38.27 35.03 -43.83
CA ASN A 14 38.78 36.01 -44.78
C ASN A 14 39.28 37.37 -44.24
N SER A 15 40.35 37.36 -43.43
CA SER A 15 41.12 38.55 -43.05
C SER A 15 42.60 38.47 -43.42
N SER A 16 42.95 37.70 -44.47
CA SER A 16 44.31 37.61 -45.01
C SER A 16 44.71 38.79 -45.90
N SER A 17 44.17 39.99 -45.64
CA SER A 17 44.86 41.24 -45.97
C SER A 17 46.04 41.37 -45.02
N SER A 18 47.20 40.85 -45.44
CA SER A 18 48.45 41.03 -44.70
C SER A 18 48.90 42.49 -44.78
N THR A 19 48.25 43.37 -44.02
CA THR A 19 48.72 44.73 -43.75
C THR A 19 50.19 44.61 -43.34
N PRO A 20 51.12 45.32 -43.99
CA PRO A 20 52.55 45.09 -43.82
C PRO A 20 53.08 45.78 -42.55
N ILE A 21 52.47 45.44 -41.39
CA ILE A 21 52.74 46.01 -40.07
C ILE A 21 54.25 46.04 -39.77
N PRO A 22 55.07 44.98 -40.04
CA PRO A 22 56.51 45.06 -39.81
C PRO A 22 57.23 46.06 -40.72
N VAL A 23 56.79 46.23 -41.97
CA VAL A 23 57.42 47.17 -42.93
C VAL A 23 57.09 48.62 -42.52
N VAL A 24 55.82 48.89 -42.21
CA VAL A 24 55.36 50.20 -41.73
C VAL A 24 56.04 50.55 -40.40
N ALA A 25 56.02 49.64 -39.43
CA ALA A 25 56.62 49.88 -38.11
C ALA A 25 58.14 50.08 -38.20
N ASN A 26 58.86 49.29 -39.02
CA ASN A 26 60.29 49.48 -39.23
C ASN A 26 60.59 50.81 -39.94
N PHE A 27 59.87 51.16 -41.02
CA PHE A 27 60.07 52.44 -41.69
C PHE A 27 59.87 53.62 -40.72
N TRP A 28 58.74 53.69 -40.03
CA TRP A 28 58.43 54.85 -39.17
C TRP A 28 59.34 54.93 -37.93
N LYS A 29 59.91 53.81 -37.48
CA LYS A 29 60.97 53.74 -36.47
C LYS A 29 62.30 54.26 -37.01
N ASP A 30 62.73 53.81 -38.18
CA ASP A 30 64.05 54.09 -38.75
C ASP A 30 64.11 55.51 -39.37
N PHE A 31 63.00 55.98 -39.94
CA PHE A 31 62.77 57.38 -40.34
C PHE A 31 62.89 58.34 -39.14
N ASN A 32 62.52 57.90 -37.94
CA ASN A 32 62.68 58.62 -36.67
C ASN A 32 62.22 60.08 -36.76
N LEU A 33 60.89 60.27 -36.85
CA LEU A 33 60.22 61.56 -37.01
C LEU A 33 60.75 62.65 -36.04
N GLU A 34 61.11 62.29 -34.81
CA GLU A 34 61.61 63.27 -33.83
C GLU A 34 62.99 63.84 -34.19
N LYS A 35 63.86 62.99 -34.77
CA LYS A 35 65.15 63.43 -35.31
C LYS A 35 64.98 64.29 -36.56
N GLU A 36 64.05 63.92 -37.44
CA GLU A 36 63.77 64.65 -38.68
C GLU A 36 63.14 66.03 -38.41
N LYS A 37 62.26 66.15 -37.40
CA LYS A 37 61.79 67.47 -36.92
C LYS A 37 62.94 68.41 -36.59
N GLY A 38 63.94 67.97 -35.80
CA GLY A 38 65.08 68.80 -35.43
C GLY A 38 65.91 69.28 -36.64
N VAL A 39 65.98 68.47 -37.70
CA VAL A 39 66.63 68.86 -38.97
C VAL A 39 65.77 69.89 -39.73
N LEU A 40 64.44 69.73 -39.74
CA LEU A 40 63.51 70.69 -40.34
C LEU A 40 63.49 72.03 -39.59
N ASP A 41 63.62 72.01 -38.26
CA ASP A 41 63.73 73.21 -37.41
C ASP A 41 65.04 73.98 -37.70
N GLU A 42 66.19 73.29 -37.81
CA GLU A 42 67.45 73.93 -38.23
C GLU A 42 67.32 74.55 -39.64
N GLN A 43 66.72 73.83 -40.59
CA GLN A 43 66.46 74.34 -41.94
C GLN A 43 65.53 75.56 -41.93
N GLY A 44 64.47 75.54 -41.11
CA GLY A 44 63.53 76.66 -40.96
C GLY A 44 64.19 77.92 -40.40
N LEU A 45 64.98 77.78 -39.33
CA LEU A 45 65.79 78.86 -38.76
C LEU A 45 66.76 79.45 -39.81
N ARG A 46 67.42 78.58 -40.58
CA ARG A 46 68.39 78.99 -41.59
C ARG A 46 67.75 79.61 -42.83
N ILE A 47 66.51 79.23 -43.18
CA ILE A 47 65.71 79.91 -44.20
C ILE A 47 65.36 81.34 -43.72
N ALA A 48 64.93 81.50 -42.47
CA ALA A 48 64.63 82.81 -41.88
C ALA A 48 65.88 83.72 -41.83
N GLU A 49 67.04 83.19 -41.42
CA GLU A 49 68.32 83.92 -41.44
C GLU A 49 68.70 84.38 -42.86
N ASN A 50 68.61 83.48 -43.85
CA ASN A 50 68.88 83.81 -45.26
C ASN A 50 67.89 84.85 -45.83
N GLN A 51 66.64 84.88 -45.34
CA GLN A 51 65.65 85.87 -45.72
C GLN A 51 65.97 87.24 -45.10
N GLU A 52 66.39 87.28 -43.83
CA GLU A 52 66.78 88.52 -43.15
C GLU A 52 68.08 89.11 -43.74
N ASN A 53 69.08 88.27 -44.01
CA ASN A 53 70.37 88.68 -44.59
C ASN A 53 70.20 89.28 -45.99
N SER A 54 69.37 88.69 -46.86
CA SER A 54 69.06 89.28 -48.17
C SER A 54 68.27 90.59 -48.06
N GLN A 55 67.39 90.74 -47.07
CA GLN A 55 66.77 92.05 -46.79
C GLN A 55 67.81 93.11 -46.36
N LYS A 56 68.75 92.75 -45.48
CA LYS A 56 69.86 93.63 -45.07
C LYS A 56 70.74 94.02 -46.27
N ASN A 57 71.12 93.06 -47.11
CA ASN A 57 71.94 93.30 -48.30
C ASN A 57 71.22 94.17 -49.34
N ARG A 58 69.95 93.90 -49.62
CA ARG A 58 69.13 94.71 -50.54
C ARG A 58 69.01 96.17 -50.09
N ARG A 59 68.91 96.44 -48.78
CA ARG A 59 68.93 97.80 -48.23
C ARG A 59 70.29 98.48 -48.45
N LYS A 60 71.38 97.81 -48.06
CA LYS A 60 72.76 98.30 -48.28
C LYS A 60 73.01 98.65 -49.76
N LEU A 61 72.62 97.77 -50.69
CA LEU A 61 72.78 98.01 -52.13
C LEU A 61 71.97 99.21 -52.63
N ALA A 62 70.75 99.41 -52.14
CA ALA A 62 69.96 100.58 -52.50
C ALA A 62 70.61 101.89 -52.00
N GLU A 63 71.21 101.87 -50.81
CA GLU A 63 71.95 102.99 -50.23
C GLU A 63 73.24 103.27 -51.00
N SER A 64 74.10 102.28 -51.20
CA SER A 64 75.33 102.42 -52.00
C SER A 64 75.05 102.88 -53.43
N THR A 65 73.95 102.43 -54.05
CA THR A 65 73.53 102.88 -55.39
C THR A 65 73.04 104.34 -55.38
N ARG A 66 72.30 104.74 -54.35
CA ARG A 66 71.84 106.14 -54.17
C ARG A 66 73.03 107.08 -53.98
N ASP A 67 74.01 106.67 -53.21
CA ASP A 67 75.12 107.54 -52.83
C ASP A 67 76.21 107.55 -53.92
N PHE A 68 76.43 106.45 -54.64
CA PHE A 68 77.15 106.43 -55.93
C PHE A 68 76.54 107.41 -56.95
N LYS A 69 75.21 107.52 -57.05
CA LYS A 69 74.57 108.50 -57.97
C LYS A 69 74.90 109.95 -57.61
N LYS A 70 74.99 110.26 -56.31
CA LYS A 70 75.29 111.61 -55.78
C LYS A 70 76.76 112.01 -55.88
N ALA A 71 77.67 111.05 -55.82
CA ALA A 71 79.12 111.29 -55.82
C ALA A 71 79.63 112.09 -57.04
N SER A 72 80.77 112.75 -56.91
CA SER A 72 81.44 113.46 -58.00
C SER A 72 82.00 112.51 -59.07
N ALA A 73 82.54 113.05 -60.17
CA ALA A 73 83.08 112.25 -61.27
C ALA A 73 84.28 111.38 -60.84
N GLU A 74 85.16 111.91 -60.00
CA GLU A 74 86.35 111.20 -59.51
C GLU A 74 85.97 110.14 -58.46
N GLU A 75 85.08 110.48 -57.53
CA GLU A 75 84.55 109.53 -56.53
C GLU A 75 83.73 108.39 -57.17
N LYS A 76 83.05 108.63 -58.29
CA LYS A 76 82.35 107.57 -59.03
C LYS A 76 83.32 106.50 -59.53
N LEU A 77 84.52 106.86 -59.98
CA LEU A 77 85.51 105.88 -60.44
C LEU A 77 86.04 104.99 -59.30
N SER A 78 86.19 105.52 -58.08
CA SER A 78 86.61 104.71 -56.92
C SER A 78 85.47 103.85 -56.35
N LEU A 79 84.24 104.38 -56.29
CA LEU A 79 83.08 103.66 -55.78
C LEU A 79 82.54 102.55 -56.72
N PHE A 80 82.72 102.68 -58.03
CA PHE A 80 82.14 101.78 -59.04
C PHE A 80 82.47 100.29 -58.79
N ASN A 81 83.74 99.98 -58.55
CA ASN A 81 84.19 98.60 -58.35
C ASN A 81 83.59 97.97 -57.08
N SER A 82 83.41 98.75 -56.02
CA SER A 82 82.77 98.30 -54.78
C SER A 82 81.28 98.02 -54.99
N LEU A 83 80.58 98.93 -55.69
CA LEU A 83 79.16 98.76 -55.99
C LEU A 83 78.89 97.56 -56.92
N LEU A 84 79.71 97.37 -57.96
CA LEU A 84 79.61 96.24 -58.88
C LEU A 84 79.81 94.91 -58.14
N LYS A 85 80.83 94.83 -57.26
CA LYS A 85 81.10 93.64 -56.45
C LYS A 85 79.96 93.33 -55.48
N GLY A 86 79.38 94.34 -54.82
CA GLY A 86 78.22 94.14 -53.95
C GLY A 86 77.00 93.59 -54.70
N TYR A 87 76.76 94.03 -55.94
CA TYR A 87 75.69 93.48 -56.78
C TYR A 87 75.96 92.02 -57.18
N GLN A 88 77.21 91.67 -57.51
CA GLN A 88 77.60 90.28 -57.78
C GLN A 88 77.40 89.40 -56.54
N GLU A 89 77.84 89.85 -55.36
CA GLU A 89 77.70 89.13 -54.09
C GLU A 89 76.24 88.84 -53.73
N GLU A 90 75.30 89.78 -53.94
CA GLU A 90 73.87 89.51 -53.67
C GLU A 90 73.24 88.59 -54.74
N VAL A 91 73.64 88.63 -56.00
CA VAL A 91 73.18 87.64 -57.01
C VAL A 91 73.65 86.23 -56.64
N ASP A 92 74.89 86.08 -56.19
CA ASP A 92 75.41 84.82 -55.67
C ASP A 92 74.65 84.36 -54.41
N ASN A 93 74.35 85.28 -53.48
CA ASN A 93 73.65 84.95 -52.24
C ASN A 93 72.17 84.58 -52.47
N LEU A 94 71.49 85.26 -53.41
CA LEU A 94 70.15 84.88 -53.87
C LEU A 94 70.17 83.48 -54.50
N THR A 95 71.19 83.17 -55.31
CA THR A 95 71.37 81.85 -55.93
C THR A 95 71.64 80.76 -54.89
N LYS A 96 72.47 81.04 -53.87
CA LYS A 96 72.72 80.14 -52.74
C LYS A 96 71.44 79.89 -51.92
N ARG A 97 70.65 80.93 -51.64
CA ARG A 97 69.37 80.81 -50.91
C ARG A 97 68.34 79.97 -51.68
N ALA A 98 68.19 80.21 -52.98
CA ALA A 98 67.29 79.42 -53.83
C ALA A 98 67.64 77.93 -53.76
N LYS A 99 68.90 77.59 -54.05
CA LYS A 99 69.42 76.22 -53.94
C LYS A 99 69.26 75.62 -52.55
N TYR A 100 69.43 76.40 -51.48
CA TYR A 100 69.23 75.88 -50.12
C TYR A 100 67.77 75.49 -49.86
N GLY A 101 66.80 76.34 -50.24
CA GLY A 101 65.38 76.04 -50.11
C GLY A 101 64.91 74.88 -50.99
N GLU A 102 65.41 74.82 -52.24
CA GLU A 102 65.16 73.71 -53.16
C GLU A 102 65.65 72.36 -52.61
N ASN A 103 66.88 72.31 -52.10
CA ASN A 103 67.43 71.08 -51.52
C ASN A 103 66.75 70.68 -50.20
N ALA A 104 66.38 71.65 -49.35
CA ALA A 104 65.61 71.38 -48.13
C ALA A 104 64.25 70.74 -48.47
N PHE A 105 63.51 71.32 -49.42
CA PHE A 105 62.22 70.79 -49.89
C PHE A 105 62.35 69.39 -50.51
N LEU A 106 63.32 69.17 -51.41
CA LEU A 106 63.48 67.88 -52.09
C LEU A 106 63.89 66.76 -51.12
N ASN A 107 64.69 67.06 -50.08
CA ASN A 107 65.11 66.12 -49.04
C ASN A 107 63.91 65.57 -48.27
N ILE A 108 63.01 66.44 -47.77
CA ILE A 108 61.81 65.98 -47.07
C ILE A 108 60.77 65.36 -48.02
N TYR A 109 60.63 65.89 -49.25
CA TYR A 109 59.75 65.30 -50.26
C TYR A 109 60.11 63.85 -50.58
N GLN A 110 61.40 63.55 -50.82
CA GLN A 110 61.83 62.17 -51.12
C GLN A 110 61.53 61.22 -49.94
N LYS A 111 61.89 61.61 -48.71
CA LYS A 111 61.65 60.78 -47.52
C LYS A 111 60.16 60.50 -47.28
N LEU A 112 59.29 61.47 -47.55
CA LEU A 112 57.84 61.29 -47.42
C LEU A 112 57.22 60.54 -48.61
N TYR A 113 57.83 60.59 -49.80
CA TYR A 113 57.42 59.80 -50.97
C TYR A 113 57.76 58.30 -50.81
N GLU A 114 58.88 58.00 -50.14
CA GLU A 114 59.29 56.64 -49.80
C GLU A 114 58.55 56.07 -48.55
N ALA A 115 57.77 56.90 -47.84
CA ALA A 115 57.08 56.50 -46.62
C ALA A 115 55.81 55.67 -46.90
N PRO A 116 55.68 54.45 -46.32
CA PRO A 116 54.46 53.68 -46.42
C PRO A 116 53.39 54.25 -45.49
N ASP A 117 52.15 54.35 -46.00
CA ASP A 117 51.00 54.89 -45.28
C ASP A 117 50.75 54.11 -43.96
N PRO A 118 50.79 54.77 -42.79
CA PRO A 118 50.50 54.13 -41.51
C PRO A 118 49.01 53.89 -41.27
N TYR A 119 48.10 54.61 -41.94
CA TYR A 119 46.67 54.58 -41.62
C TYR A 119 46.01 53.18 -41.75
N PRO A 120 46.26 52.37 -42.81
CA PRO A 120 45.69 51.03 -42.92
C PRO A 120 46.16 50.07 -41.81
N VAL A 121 47.38 50.27 -41.31
CA VAL A 121 47.91 49.52 -40.16
C VAL A 121 47.21 49.95 -38.87
N LEU A 122 47.06 51.27 -38.64
CA LEU A 122 46.40 51.80 -37.45
C LEU A 122 44.91 51.46 -37.38
N SER A 123 44.17 51.55 -38.49
CA SER A 123 42.76 51.10 -38.56
C SER A 123 42.65 49.63 -38.21
N SER A 124 43.48 48.78 -38.85
CA SER A 124 43.47 47.34 -38.61
C SER A 124 43.97 46.94 -37.22
N ILE A 125 44.64 47.82 -36.47
CA ILE A 125 44.93 47.62 -35.04
C ILE A 125 43.70 47.99 -34.21
N ALA A 126 43.10 49.16 -34.43
CA ALA A 126 41.89 49.59 -33.70
C ALA A 126 40.71 48.60 -33.86
N GLU A 127 40.51 48.06 -35.07
CA GLU A 127 39.54 46.99 -35.34
C GLU A 127 39.81 45.72 -34.53
N LYS A 128 41.09 45.33 -34.39
CA LYS A 128 41.51 44.16 -33.61
C LYS A 128 41.39 44.38 -32.11
N ASP A 129 41.70 45.58 -31.61
CA ASP A 129 41.57 45.94 -30.20
C ASP A 129 40.11 45.94 -29.75
N LEU A 130 39.20 46.45 -30.61
CA LEU A 130 37.75 46.33 -30.40
C LEU A 130 37.31 44.86 -30.35
N LYS A 131 37.72 44.03 -31.32
CA LYS A 131 37.35 42.61 -31.35
C LYS A 131 37.95 41.81 -30.18
N LEU A 132 39.15 42.17 -29.70
CA LEU A 132 39.78 41.60 -28.52
C LEU A 132 38.98 41.94 -27.25
N SER A 133 38.51 43.18 -27.12
CA SER A 133 37.64 43.62 -26.01
C SER A 133 36.30 42.86 -25.98
N GLU A 134 35.68 42.63 -27.14
CA GLU A 134 34.48 41.76 -27.26
C GLU A 134 34.77 40.32 -26.79
N LEU A 135 35.83 39.71 -27.30
CA LEU A 135 36.22 38.32 -26.97
C LEU A 135 36.61 38.18 -25.49
N GLU A 136 37.24 39.18 -24.88
CA GLU A 136 37.48 39.20 -23.43
C GLU A 136 36.17 39.25 -22.63
N SER A 137 35.20 40.07 -23.06
CA SER A 137 33.89 40.17 -22.42
C SER A 137 33.13 38.85 -22.48
N GLU A 138 33.12 38.21 -23.65
CA GLU A 138 32.52 36.88 -23.87
C GLU A 138 33.23 35.78 -23.06
N ASN A 139 34.57 35.79 -23.04
CA ASN A 139 35.37 34.84 -22.26
C ASN A 139 35.13 34.98 -20.74
N ARG A 140 34.87 36.20 -20.25
CA ARG A 140 34.47 36.45 -18.85
C ARG A 140 33.07 35.88 -18.55
N LYS A 141 32.09 36.04 -19.46
CA LYS A 141 30.75 35.47 -19.31
C LYS A 141 30.77 33.93 -19.27
N MET A 142 31.41 33.30 -20.25
CA MET A 142 31.55 31.84 -20.29
C MET A 142 32.24 31.27 -19.03
N LYS A 143 33.18 32.01 -18.43
CA LYS A 143 33.80 31.62 -17.15
C LYS A 143 32.84 31.68 -15.96
N VAL A 144 31.93 32.65 -15.92
CA VAL A 144 30.88 32.71 -14.87
C VAL A 144 29.90 31.57 -15.06
N GLU A 145 29.36 31.38 -16.27
CA GLU A 145 28.43 30.30 -16.60
C GLU A 145 29.03 28.91 -16.28
N LEU A 146 30.32 28.70 -16.58
CA LEU A 146 31.02 27.45 -16.24
C LEU A 146 31.19 27.23 -14.73
N GLU A 147 31.36 28.27 -13.91
CA GLU A 147 31.36 28.12 -12.45
C GLU A 147 29.94 27.91 -11.90
N GLU A 148 28.92 28.56 -12.46
CA GLU A 148 27.52 28.32 -12.11
C GLU A 148 27.15 26.84 -12.35
N PHE A 149 27.40 26.31 -13.55
CA PHE A 149 27.20 24.89 -13.86
C PHE A 149 28.05 23.94 -12.98
N ARG A 150 29.27 24.34 -12.57
CA ARG A 150 30.07 23.56 -11.60
C ARG A 150 29.40 23.51 -10.24
N THR A 151 28.92 24.64 -9.71
CA THR A 151 28.22 24.67 -8.43
C THR A 151 26.93 23.84 -8.48
N GLU A 152 26.12 23.98 -9.53
CA GLU A 152 24.92 23.17 -9.73
C GLU A 152 25.25 21.66 -9.80
N ALA A 153 26.27 21.26 -10.56
CA ALA A 153 26.70 19.86 -10.62
C ALA A 153 27.13 19.30 -9.25
N THR A 154 27.77 20.09 -8.39
CA THR A 154 28.07 19.67 -7.01
C THR A 154 26.82 19.57 -6.14
N HIS A 155 25.86 20.48 -6.30
CA HIS A 155 24.59 20.48 -5.60
C HIS A 155 23.74 19.26 -5.98
N LEU A 156 23.57 18.97 -7.28
CA LEU A 156 22.89 17.78 -7.80
C LEU A 156 23.54 16.48 -7.29
N LYS A 157 24.88 16.41 -7.24
CA LYS A 157 25.61 15.27 -6.66
C LYS A 157 25.30 15.06 -5.17
N ASN A 158 25.17 16.14 -4.39
CA ASN A 158 24.78 16.09 -2.98
C ASN A 158 23.30 15.69 -2.80
N GLN A 159 22.40 16.16 -3.67
CA GLN A 159 21.01 15.71 -3.72
C GLN A 159 20.92 14.22 -4.04
N GLN A 160 21.62 13.72 -5.06
CA GLN A 160 21.65 12.30 -5.42
C GLN A 160 22.18 11.40 -4.28
N ALA A 161 23.18 11.87 -3.53
CA ALA A 161 23.66 11.18 -2.33
C ALA A 161 22.63 11.16 -1.19
N THR A 162 21.76 12.17 -1.12
CA THR A 162 20.66 12.23 -0.15
C THR A 162 19.51 11.32 -0.56
N ILE A 163 19.11 11.33 -1.84
CA ILE A 163 18.10 10.44 -2.42
C ILE A 163 18.46 8.97 -2.12
N ARG A 164 19.70 8.55 -2.42
CA ARG A 164 20.17 7.17 -2.14
C ARG A 164 20.04 6.74 -0.68
N ARG A 165 20.26 7.66 0.28
CA ARG A 165 20.08 7.39 1.72
C ARG A 165 18.61 7.23 2.10
N LEU A 166 17.72 7.98 1.44
CA LEU A 166 16.27 7.88 1.66
C LEU A 166 15.71 6.60 1.03
N GLU A 167 16.10 6.28 -0.21
CA GLU A 167 15.75 5.02 -0.89
C GLU A 167 16.15 3.79 -0.04
N GLU A 168 17.39 3.77 0.46
CA GLU A 168 17.90 2.70 1.32
C GLU A 168 17.13 2.62 2.64
N ARG A 169 16.84 3.77 3.28
CA ARG A 169 16.03 3.79 4.52
C ARG A 169 14.60 3.30 4.29
N THR A 170 13.98 3.62 3.14
CA THR A 170 12.66 3.10 2.78
C THR A 170 12.69 1.59 2.62
N ARG A 171 13.67 1.03 1.89
CA ARG A 171 13.85 -0.42 1.74
C ARG A 171 14.04 -1.15 3.07
N GLN A 172 14.81 -0.58 3.99
CA GLN A 172 15.01 -1.14 5.33
C GLN A 172 13.71 -1.14 6.15
N LEU A 173 12.87 -0.10 6.02
CA LEU A 173 11.55 -0.06 6.66
C LEU A 173 10.55 -1.04 6.02
N GLU A 174 10.58 -1.20 4.70
CA GLU A 174 9.77 -2.19 3.96
C GLU A 174 10.14 -3.62 4.40
N GLN A 175 11.44 -3.93 4.48
CA GLN A 175 11.94 -5.23 4.97
C GLN A 175 11.52 -5.50 6.42
N GLN A 176 11.69 -4.53 7.33
CA GLN A 176 11.27 -4.66 8.73
C GLN A 176 9.74 -4.82 8.88
N MET A 177 8.93 -4.28 7.97
CA MET A 177 7.49 -4.48 7.97
C MET A 177 7.12 -5.87 7.46
N GLU A 178 7.75 -6.32 6.37
CA GLU A 178 7.58 -7.67 5.80
C GLU A 178 7.98 -8.78 6.80
N GLU A 179 9.09 -8.59 7.54
CA GLU A 179 9.52 -9.50 8.61
C GLU A 179 8.50 -9.56 9.76
N LYS A 180 8.00 -8.42 10.24
CA LYS A 180 6.97 -8.37 11.30
C LYS A 180 5.65 -8.98 10.84
N VAL A 181 5.26 -8.78 9.57
CA VAL A 181 4.05 -9.42 9.01
C VAL A 181 4.22 -10.94 8.99
N LYS A 182 5.39 -11.46 8.59
CA LYS A 182 5.69 -12.90 8.65
C LYS A 182 5.64 -13.44 10.08
N GLU A 183 6.29 -12.77 11.03
CA GLU A 183 6.27 -13.15 12.45
C GLU A 183 4.83 -13.21 13.00
N ILE A 184 4.01 -12.19 12.74
CA ILE A 184 2.61 -12.13 13.17
C ILE A 184 1.78 -13.25 12.52
N VAL A 185 1.99 -13.52 11.22
CA VAL A 185 1.30 -14.60 10.50
C VAL A 185 1.70 -15.98 11.05
N GLU A 186 2.98 -16.22 11.30
CA GLU A 186 3.45 -17.47 11.90
C GLU A 186 2.88 -17.68 13.31
N ILE A 187 2.94 -16.66 14.18
CA ILE A 187 2.37 -16.74 15.54
C ILE A 187 0.87 -17.06 15.46
N LYS A 188 0.13 -16.39 14.57
CA LYS A 188 -1.30 -16.61 14.39
C LYS A 188 -1.62 -17.99 13.79
N GLN A 189 -0.79 -18.49 12.86
CA GLN A 189 -0.94 -19.83 12.29
C GLN A 189 -0.67 -20.93 13.32
N ARG A 190 0.35 -20.76 14.17
CA ARG A 190 0.63 -21.68 15.30
C ARG A 190 -0.52 -21.67 16.30
N SER A 191 -0.97 -20.48 16.72
CA SER A 191 -2.10 -20.32 17.64
C SER A 191 -3.41 -20.94 17.12
N LEU A 192 -3.71 -20.77 15.82
CA LEU A 192 -4.87 -21.39 15.19
C LEU A 192 -4.72 -22.92 15.06
N ALA A 193 -3.51 -23.43 14.82
CA ALA A 193 -3.26 -24.86 14.82
C ALA A 193 -3.45 -25.49 16.21
N GLU A 194 -2.99 -24.82 17.27
CA GLU A 194 -3.24 -25.23 18.65
C GLU A 194 -4.73 -25.20 19.03
N GLU A 195 -5.47 -24.17 18.61
CA GLU A 195 -6.91 -24.06 18.86
C GLU A 195 -7.67 -25.20 18.16
N ASN A 196 -7.39 -25.43 16.87
CA ASN A 196 -7.97 -26.54 16.12
C ASN A 196 -7.62 -27.90 16.72
N GLN A 197 -6.38 -28.10 17.20
CA GLN A 197 -5.97 -29.35 17.86
C GLN A 197 -6.76 -29.58 19.15
N LYS A 198 -6.87 -28.57 20.03
CA LYS A 198 -7.67 -28.63 21.26
C LYS A 198 -9.15 -28.89 20.98
N THR A 199 -9.72 -28.26 19.95
CA THR A 199 -11.10 -28.51 19.50
C THR A 199 -11.28 -29.94 18.99
N LEU A 200 -10.32 -30.48 18.23
CA LEU A 200 -10.34 -31.84 17.70
C LEU A 200 -10.18 -32.91 18.80
N GLU A 201 -9.41 -32.61 19.84
CA GLU A 201 -9.28 -33.44 21.05
C GLU A 201 -10.60 -33.48 21.83
N LEU A 202 -11.19 -32.32 22.15
CA LEU A 202 -12.50 -32.23 22.81
C LEU A 202 -13.63 -32.91 22.02
N LEU A 203 -13.60 -32.84 20.69
CA LEU A 203 -14.54 -33.55 19.83
C LEU A 203 -14.36 -35.06 19.89
N LYS A 204 -13.12 -35.57 19.95
CA LYS A 204 -12.85 -37.01 20.12
C LYS A 204 -13.28 -37.53 21.49
N GLU A 205 -12.98 -36.80 22.57
CA GLU A 205 -13.43 -37.17 23.93
C GLU A 205 -14.96 -37.24 24.00
N ARG A 206 -15.65 -36.26 23.38
CA ARG A 206 -17.10 -36.25 23.26
C ARG A 206 -17.63 -37.38 22.40
N GLU A 207 -16.98 -37.69 21.27
CA GLU A 207 -17.36 -38.81 20.40
C GLU A 207 -17.23 -40.13 21.16
N GLN A 208 -16.10 -40.37 21.83
CA GLN A 208 -15.88 -41.57 22.65
C GLN A 208 -16.94 -41.70 23.75
N SER A 209 -17.23 -40.62 24.48
CA SER A 209 -18.30 -40.63 25.50
C SER A 209 -19.68 -40.93 24.92
N LEU A 210 -19.98 -40.50 23.69
CA LEU A 210 -21.23 -40.84 22.99
C LEU A 210 -21.23 -42.29 22.46
N GLN A 211 -20.09 -42.81 22.02
CA GLN A 211 -19.93 -44.22 21.64
C GLN A 211 -20.12 -45.15 22.86
N ASP A 212 -19.55 -44.80 24.02
CA ASP A 212 -19.73 -45.54 25.28
C ASP A 212 -21.19 -45.49 25.77
N GLN A 213 -21.86 -44.33 25.70
CA GLN A 213 -23.30 -44.21 25.99
C GLN A 213 -24.17 -45.02 25.02
N LEU A 214 -23.87 -44.98 23.71
CA LEU A 214 -24.57 -45.76 22.70
C LEU A 214 -24.41 -47.26 22.96
N ARG A 215 -23.20 -47.71 23.29
CA ARG A 215 -22.92 -49.09 23.67
C ARG A 215 -23.67 -49.49 24.93
N GLN A 216 -23.65 -48.67 25.99
CA GLN A 216 -24.41 -48.94 27.21
C GLN A 216 -25.92 -49.04 26.95
N ALA A 217 -26.47 -48.21 26.04
CA ALA A 217 -27.86 -48.29 25.62
C ALA A 217 -28.13 -49.57 24.81
N GLN A 218 -27.24 -49.99 23.92
CA GLN A 218 -27.33 -51.24 23.16
C GLN A 218 -27.26 -52.49 24.07
N ASP A 219 -26.31 -52.52 25.01
CA ASP A 219 -26.16 -53.58 26.01
C ASP A 219 -27.41 -53.65 26.92
N SER A 220 -27.96 -52.50 27.31
CA SER A 220 -29.22 -52.39 28.06
C SER A 220 -30.41 -52.93 27.27
N VAL A 221 -30.57 -52.54 25.99
CA VAL A 221 -31.62 -53.06 25.11
C VAL A 221 -31.46 -54.58 24.89
N SER A 222 -30.24 -55.08 24.69
CA SER A 222 -29.98 -56.53 24.58
C SER A 222 -30.34 -57.28 25.87
N ASN A 223 -30.07 -56.69 27.04
CA ASN A 223 -30.46 -57.27 28.32
C ASN A 223 -31.99 -57.26 28.51
N VAL A 224 -32.67 -56.17 28.14
CA VAL A 224 -34.15 -56.08 28.16
C VAL A 224 -34.78 -57.06 27.18
N GLN A 225 -34.19 -57.28 26.00
CA GLN A 225 -34.61 -58.31 25.04
C GLN A 225 -34.50 -59.71 25.65
N LYS A 226 -33.35 -60.08 26.22
CA LYS A 226 -33.15 -61.38 26.90
C LYS A 226 -34.11 -61.56 28.08
N LEU A 227 -34.34 -60.52 28.87
CA LEU A 227 -35.31 -60.55 29.98
C LEU A 227 -36.76 -60.67 29.46
N HIS A 228 -37.07 -60.08 28.31
CA HIS A 228 -38.38 -60.21 27.65
C HIS A 228 -38.59 -61.62 27.09
N GLU A 229 -37.58 -62.20 26.43
CA GLU A 229 -37.58 -63.60 25.95
C GLU A 229 -37.76 -64.59 27.11
N LEU A 230 -37.05 -64.38 28.23
CA LEU A 230 -37.18 -65.18 29.46
C LEU A 230 -38.55 -65.00 30.12
N ALA A 231 -39.10 -63.78 30.16
CA ALA A 231 -40.45 -63.55 30.67
C ALA A 231 -41.52 -64.18 29.76
N GLN A 232 -41.33 -64.12 28.45
CA GLN A 232 -42.23 -64.71 27.46
C GLN A 232 -42.19 -66.25 27.53
N SER A 233 -41.01 -66.87 27.66
CA SER A 233 -40.91 -68.32 27.85
C SER A 233 -41.53 -68.76 29.18
N LYS A 234 -41.33 -68.01 30.28
CA LYS A 234 -42.02 -68.27 31.55
C LYS A 234 -43.54 -68.10 31.48
N LEU A 235 -44.04 -67.17 30.68
CA LEU A 235 -45.49 -67.05 30.41
C LEU A 235 -46.01 -68.23 29.57
N PHE A 236 -45.24 -68.76 28.61
CA PHE A 236 -45.58 -69.99 27.89
C PHE A 236 -45.55 -71.22 28.80
N GLU A 237 -44.55 -71.37 29.68
CA GLU A 237 -44.49 -72.44 30.68
C GLU A 237 -45.70 -72.39 31.62
N PHE A 238 -45.99 -71.23 32.22
CA PHE A 238 -47.12 -71.07 33.14
C PHE A 238 -48.45 -71.31 32.44
N ARG A 239 -48.58 -70.90 31.17
CA ARG A 239 -49.76 -71.18 30.35
C ARG A 239 -49.92 -72.67 30.09
N ALA A 240 -48.85 -73.37 29.70
CA ALA A 240 -48.87 -74.82 29.49
C ALA A 240 -49.24 -75.56 30.79
N GLN A 241 -48.65 -75.17 31.93
CA GLN A 241 -49.00 -75.71 33.25
C GLN A 241 -50.46 -75.43 33.64
N SER A 242 -51.00 -74.26 33.31
CA SER A 242 -52.40 -73.93 33.58
C SER A 242 -53.37 -74.67 32.65
N GLU A 243 -52.99 -74.92 31.39
CA GLU A 243 -53.74 -75.74 30.44
C GLU A 243 -53.68 -77.23 30.83
N GLU A 244 -52.54 -77.71 31.35
CA GLU A 244 -52.35 -79.05 31.94
C GLU A 244 -53.16 -79.23 33.24
N GLU A 245 -53.06 -78.29 34.20
CA GLU A 245 -53.85 -78.33 35.44
C GLU A 245 -55.36 -78.28 35.16
N ARG A 246 -55.77 -77.50 34.14
CA ARG A 246 -57.15 -77.47 33.65
C ARG A 246 -57.57 -78.79 33.02
N ALA A 247 -56.71 -79.46 32.25
CA ALA A 247 -56.98 -80.78 31.69
C ALA A 247 -57.07 -81.85 32.79
N ALA A 248 -56.18 -81.81 33.78
CA ALA A 248 -56.20 -82.69 34.95
C ALA A 248 -57.51 -82.52 35.75
N LYS A 249 -57.89 -81.28 36.09
CA LYS A 249 -59.18 -80.98 36.76
C LYS A 249 -60.39 -81.37 35.92
N GLN A 250 -60.33 -81.25 34.59
CA GLN A 250 -61.40 -81.75 33.71
C GLN A 250 -61.49 -83.29 33.76
N SER A 251 -60.36 -84.00 33.83
CA SER A 251 -60.36 -85.46 33.99
C SER A 251 -60.87 -85.91 35.37
N GLU A 252 -60.57 -85.15 36.43
CA GLU A 252 -61.11 -85.35 37.78
C GLU A 252 -62.62 -85.11 37.82
N VAL A 253 -63.12 -84.03 37.19
CA VAL A 253 -64.56 -83.78 37.03
C VAL A 253 -65.24 -84.91 36.25
N ASN A 254 -64.63 -85.41 35.18
CA ASN A 254 -65.18 -86.54 34.42
C ASN A 254 -65.24 -87.82 35.28
N LEU A 255 -64.19 -88.13 36.06
CA LEU A 255 -64.18 -89.27 36.98
C LEU A 255 -65.25 -89.13 38.08
N LEU A 256 -65.45 -87.93 38.62
CA LEU A 256 -66.52 -87.65 39.58
C LEU A 256 -67.91 -87.77 38.94
N MET A 257 -68.08 -87.42 37.66
CA MET A 257 -69.31 -87.67 36.91
C MET A 257 -69.55 -89.18 36.72
N ASP A 258 -68.53 -89.96 36.32
CA ASP A 258 -68.64 -91.43 36.22
C ASP A 258 -68.98 -92.10 37.58
N GLU A 259 -68.50 -91.54 38.68
CA GLU A 259 -68.82 -92.01 40.03
C GLU A 259 -70.24 -91.61 40.46
N VAL A 260 -70.70 -90.41 40.11
CA VAL A 260 -72.09 -89.99 40.30
C VAL A 260 -73.05 -90.84 39.46
N GLU A 261 -72.73 -91.16 38.21
CA GLU A 261 -73.53 -92.07 37.38
C GLU A 261 -73.55 -93.50 37.94
N ARG A 262 -72.40 -94.02 38.41
CA ARG A 262 -72.35 -95.30 39.14
C ARG A 262 -73.18 -95.28 40.42
N ALA A 263 -73.12 -94.20 41.19
CA ALA A 263 -73.90 -94.04 42.42
C ALA A 263 -75.41 -93.95 42.14
N GLN A 264 -75.83 -93.19 41.12
CA GLN A 264 -77.23 -93.11 40.67
C GLN A 264 -77.73 -94.47 40.17
N THR A 265 -76.94 -95.18 39.35
CA THR A 265 -77.27 -96.54 38.88
C THR A 265 -77.47 -97.51 40.04
N ARG A 266 -76.62 -97.43 41.07
CA ARG A 266 -76.68 -98.26 42.28
C ARG A 266 -77.83 -97.86 43.21
N LEU A 267 -78.22 -96.58 43.24
CA LEU A 267 -79.39 -96.11 43.96
C LEU A 267 -80.68 -96.63 43.29
N LEU A 268 -80.77 -96.56 41.96
CA LEU A 268 -81.87 -97.12 41.17
C LEU A 268 -82.00 -98.65 41.31
N SER A 269 -80.90 -99.40 41.48
CA SER A 269 -80.97 -100.83 41.78
C SER A 269 -81.47 -101.10 43.20
N LEU A 270 -80.97 -100.36 44.20
CA LEU A 270 -81.43 -100.47 45.59
C LEU A 270 -82.90 -100.07 45.77
N GLU A 271 -83.41 -99.12 44.99
CA GLU A 271 -84.84 -98.77 44.98
C GLU A 271 -85.72 -99.91 44.42
N ARG A 272 -85.25 -100.64 43.41
CA ARG A 272 -85.91 -101.85 42.91
C ARG A 272 -85.90 -102.98 43.94
N GLU A 273 -84.76 -103.23 44.59
CA GLU A 273 -84.63 -104.25 45.64
C GLU A 273 -85.50 -103.93 46.86
N LYS A 274 -85.58 -102.66 47.26
CA LYS A 274 -86.49 -102.16 48.31
C LYS A 274 -87.98 -102.37 47.96
N GLY A 275 -88.33 -102.31 46.67
CA GLY A 275 -89.66 -102.69 46.18
C GLY A 275 -89.95 -104.19 46.35
N LEU A 276 -89.00 -105.04 45.92
CA LEU A 276 -89.09 -106.50 46.04
C LEU A 276 -89.17 -106.97 47.51
N LEU A 277 -88.30 -106.45 48.39
CA LEU A 277 -88.27 -106.81 49.81
C LEU A 277 -89.55 -106.39 50.55
N ARG A 278 -90.17 -105.26 50.17
CA ARG A 278 -91.51 -104.90 50.68
C ARG A 278 -92.58 -105.90 50.25
N SER A 279 -92.51 -106.44 49.03
CA SER A 279 -93.46 -107.45 48.56
C SER A 279 -93.30 -108.80 49.29
N GLN A 280 -92.10 -109.14 49.76
CA GLN A 280 -91.84 -110.37 50.53
C GLN A 280 -92.28 -110.24 52.00
N LEU A 281 -92.15 -109.05 52.60
CA LEU A 281 -92.65 -108.77 53.96
C LEU A 281 -94.18 -108.87 54.07
N GLN A 282 -94.91 -108.73 52.97
CA GLN A 282 -96.38 -108.83 52.94
C GLN A 282 -96.88 -110.30 52.97
N SER A 283 -96.03 -111.30 52.68
CA SER A 283 -96.45 -112.70 52.48
C SER A 283 -96.07 -113.67 53.59
N ALA A 284 -95.63 -113.17 54.76
CA ALA A 284 -95.12 -113.99 55.86
C ALA A 284 -95.68 -113.60 57.25
N ASN A 285 -96.87 -112.96 57.29
CA ASN A 285 -97.39 -112.27 58.48
C ASN A 285 -98.87 -112.61 58.81
N ASP A 286 -99.42 -113.71 58.28
CA ASP A 286 -100.85 -114.06 58.41
C ASP A 286 -101.13 -115.30 59.30
N ASP A 287 -100.16 -115.75 60.12
CA ASP A 287 -100.38 -116.79 61.14
C ASP A 287 -99.71 -116.42 62.49
N ASN A 288 -100.48 -116.47 63.59
CA ASN A 288 -100.09 -116.19 64.99
C ASN A 288 -99.52 -114.77 65.28
N VAL A 289 -100.27 -113.69 65.59
CA VAL A 289 -101.50 -113.45 66.40
C VAL A 289 -101.30 -113.36 67.93
N ASP A 290 -101.39 -112.11 68.46
CA ASP A 290 -101.80 -111.71 69.83
C ASP A 290 -100.89 -112.03 71.07
N LYS A 291 -100.94 -111.32 72.22
CA LYS A 291 -101.79 -110.20 72.72
C LYS A 291 -101.15 -109.41 73.89
N ASN A 292 -101.18 -108.07 73.85
CA ASN A 292 -101.42 -107.11 74.98
C ASN A 292 -101.21 -105.66 74.50
N ARG A 293 -102.25 -104.84 74.26
CA ARG A 293 -103.03 -103.99 75.21
C ARG A 293 -102.17 -103.01 76.05
N SER A 294 -102.26 -101.67 75.94
CA SER A 294 -103.42 -100.72 75.83
C SER A 294 -104.21 -100.64 77.15
N TYR A 295 -104.42 -99.49 77.79
CA TYR A 295 -105.11 -98.25 77.30
C TYR A 295 -104.23 -96.96 77.33
N LEU A 296 -104.66 -95.70 77.12
CA LEU A 296 -105.97 -95.01 77.30
C LEU A 296 -106.28 -93.91 76.23
N SER A 297 -106.96 -92.81 76.59
CA SER A 297 -107.54 -91.77 75.71
C SER A 297 -107.67 -90.40 76.43
N TYR A 298 -107.76 -89.26 75.70
CA TYR A 298 -108.91 -88.31 75.77
C TYR A 298 -108.77 -87.08 74.81
N TYR A 299 -109.66 -87.00 73.81
CA TYR A 299 -110.42 -85.81 73.31
C TYR A 299 -109.84 -84.67 72.40
N MET A 300 -110.73 -84.19 71.51
CA MET A 300 -110.89 -82.83 70.87
C MET A 300 -110.11 -82.39 69.59
N HIS A 301 -110.76 -82.64 68.44
CA HIS A 301 -111.22 -81.68 67.38
C HIS A 301 -111.12 -80.13 67.59
N PRO A 302 -111.36 -79.27 66.55
CA PRO A 302 -111.11 -79.38 65.07
C PRO A 302 -110.74 -78.03 64.34
N HIS A 303 -110.59 -78.05 63.00
CA HIS A 303 -110.82 -76.91 62.04
C HIS A 303 -109.89 -75.65 62.12
N LEU A 304 -109.87 -74.70 61.17
CA LEU A 304 -109.89 -74.74 59.69
C LEU A 304 -109.37 -73.39 59.08
N ARG A 305 -108.86 -73.42 57.84
CA ARG A 305 -108.94 -72.40 56.75
C ARG A 305 -108.31 -70.98 56.88
N GLU A 306 -107.61 -70.63 55.79
CA GLU A 306 -107.73 -69.40 54.96
C GLU A 306 -106.73 -68.21 55.05
N MET A 307 -106.65 -67.52 53.89
CA MET A 307 -106.07 -66.20 53.59
C MET A 307 -104.52 -66.03 53.54
N SER A 308 -104.10 -64.85 53.07
CA SER A 308 -102.89 -64.62 52.27
C SER A 308 -102.38 -63.16 52.33
N LEU A 309 -101.33 -62.87 51.54
CA LEU A 309 -100.73 -61.56 51.19
C LEU A 309 -99.66 -60.95 52.12
N THR A 310 -98.59 -60.44 51.46
CA THR A 310 -97.68 -59.33 51.86
C THR A 310 -96.85 -59.49 53.15
N ASN A 311 -95.56 -59.12 53.21
CA ASN A 311 -94.94 -57.96 52.55
C ASN A 311 -93.40 -58.05 52.39
N MET A 312 -92.82 -57.14 51.59
CA MET A 312 -91.39 -56.74 51.57
C MET A 312 -91.02 -55.96 52.86
N PRO A 313 -89.74 -55.82 53.29
CA PRO A 313 -88.63 -55.18 52.55
C PRO A 313 -87.25 -55.88 52.73
N GLN A 314 -86.10 -55.48 52.13
CA GLN A 314 -85.66 -54.15 51.67
C GLN A 314 -85.04 -54.09 50.28
N VAL A 315 -85.25 -52.93 49.63
CA VAL A 315 -84.62 -52.52 48.37
C VAL A 315 -84.12 -51.08 48.50
N CYS A 316 -82.80 -50.90 48.66
CA CYS A 316 -82.06 -49.69 48.22
C CYS A 316 -82.55 -48.33 48.83
N PRO A 317 -82.26 -47.12 48.27
CA PRO A 317 -81.11 -46.62 47.50
C PRO A 317 -80.60 -45.20 47.95
N LYS A 318 -79.75 -44.57 47.09
CA LYS A 318 -79.61 -43.12 46.78
C LYS A 318 -78.72 -42.18 47.63
N LYS A 319 -77.63 -41.77 46.96
CA LYS A 319 -77.18 -40.38 46.67
C LYS A 319 -77.54 -39.26 47.66
N GLY A 320 -76.52 -38.61 48.24
CA GLY A 320 -76.65 -37.31 48.90
C GLY A 320 -75.32 -36.62 49.27
N CYS A 321 -74.83 -35.72 48.41
CA CYS A 321 -74.11 -34.51 48.83
C CYS A 321 -75.14 -33.36 48.95
N PRO A 322 -74.88 -32.19 49.59
CA PRO A 322 -73.58 -31.61 49.97
C PRO A 322 -73.59 -31.00 51.40
N SER A 323 -72.86 -29.88 51.61
CA SER A 323 -72.66 -29.09 52.85
C SER A 323 -71.95 -29.85 53.99
N ALA A 324 -70.76 -29.50 54.49
CA ALA A 324 -69.99 -28.25 54.61
C ALA A 324 -70.51 -27.25 55.67
N LEU A 325 -69.64 -26.93 56.63
CA LEU A 325 -69.32 -25.57 57.10
C LEU A 325 -68.12 -25.58 58.07
N CYS A 326 -67.27 -24.54 57.98
CA CYS A 326 -66.39 -23.91 58.99
C CYS A 326 -65.55 -24.78 59.97
N SER A 327 -64.27 -24.49 60.26
CA SER A 327 -63.36 -23.37 59.93
C SER A 327 -61.90 -23.83 60.22
N SER A 328 -60.79 -23.17 59.89
CA SER A 328 -60.50 -21.79 59.46
C SER A 328 -59.09 -21.66 58.85
N LEU A 329 -58.94 -20.78 57.84
CA LEU A 329 -57.71 -20.07 57.40
C LEU A 329 -56.49 -20.93 56.92
N SER A 330 -55.61 -20.46 56.02
CA SER A 330 -55.45 -19.14 55.39
C SER A 330 -55.17 -19.23 53.86
N MET A 331 -55.19 -18.11 53.13
CA MET A 331 -55.03 -18.05 51.66
C MET A 331 -54.03 -16.96 51.20
N GLY A 332 -53.27 -17.27 50.13
CA GLY A 332 -52.43 -16.36 49.33
C GLY A 332 -51.59 -17.21 48.35
N LYS A 333 -51.63 -17.14 47.01
CA LYS A 333 -51.94 -16.08 46.01
C LYS A 333 -50.94 -14.89 46.08
N LEU A 334 -50.33 -14.41 44.98
CA LEU A 334 -50.59 -14.63 43.54
C LEU A 334 -49.36 -14.38 42.63
N LYS A 335 -49.31 -15.08 41.47
CA LYS A 335 -48.73 -14.79 40.12
C LYS A 335 -47.70 -13.65 39.84
N LYS A 336 -46.97 -13.89 38.73
CA LYS A 336 -46.09 -13.02 37.87
C LYS A 336 -44.65 -12.87 38.38
N VAL A 337 -43.58 -12.96 37.57
CA VAL A 337 -43.27 -12.60 36.15
C VAL A 337 -42.88 -11.12 35.95
N PHE A 338 -41.56 -10.87 35.94
CA PHE A 338 -40.71 -9.90 35.20
C PHE A 338 -39.25 -10.31 35.59
N THR A 339 -38.19 -10.52 34.79
CA THR A 339 -37.60 -9.96 33.55
C THR A 339 -36.96 -8.57 33.65
N PHE A 340 -35.65 -8.51 33.34
CA PHE A 340 -34.74 -7.35 33.31
C PHE A 340 -34.49 -6.65 34.68
N SER A 341 -33.26 -6.26 35.03
CA SER A 341 -32.05 -6.05 34.19
C SER A 341 -30.80 -6.76 34.72
#